data_AF-A0A3A8ZA10-F1
#
_entry.id   AF-A0A3A8ZA10-F1
#
_cell.length_a   1.000
_cell.length_b   1.000
_cell.length_c   1.000
_cell.angle_alpha   90.00
_cell.angle_beta   90.00
_cell.angle_gamma   90.00
#
_symmetry.space_group_name_H-M   'P 1'
#
loop_
_entity.id
_entity.type
_entity.pdbx_description
1 polymer ?
#
loop_
_entity_poly.entity_id
_entity_poly.type
_entity_poly.pdbx_seq_one_letter_code
_entity_poly.pdbx_strand_id
1 'polypeptide(L)'
;MFDKQYRFKGRHALRVDQLTSAFDGESKAQLFGRNVDVYTNAPLVGFLYGRTAEQDDTKNPETNQVYNQNVMGDRVIYSQEELMFNFRLIMLLDKQYEPDEDKRIDKAFRHMGENPADEERFDSYVRGGVDVLYEKLIEGATDPEDYINNLFEFVEEFQDRFNSEVSNDDILQLCIKK
;
A
#
# COMPACT_ATOMS: atom_id res chain seq x y z
N MET A 1 8.46 15.36 -1.57
CA MET A 1 7.83 14.02 -1.63
C MET A 1 6.62 14.04 -0.69
N PHE A 2 5.50 13.44 -1.11
CA PHE A 2 4.22 13.45 -0.37
C PHE A 2 3.72 14.84 0.06
N ASP A 3 3.96 15.84 -0.77
CA ASP A 3 3.59 17.26 -0.59
C ASP A 3 2.59 17.75 -1.65
N LYS A 4 2.17 16.84 -2.53
CA LYS A 4 1.25 17.09 -3.64
C LYS A 4 0.24 15.96 -3.73
N GLN A 5 -0.82 16.18 -4.52
CA GLN A 5 -1.81 15.15 -4.81
C GLN A 5 -1.15 13.88 -5.39
N TYR A 6 -1.68 12.72 -4.98
CA TYR A 6 -1.35 11.43 -5.59
C TYR A 6 -2.50 10.98 -6.50
N ARG A 7 -2.17 10.24 -7.56
CA ARG A 7 -3.17 9.73 -8.52
C ARG A 7 -2.90 8.28 -8.87
N PHE A 8 -3.81 7.41 -8.46
CA PHE A 8 -3.91 6.08 -9.02
C PHE A 8 -4.39 6.16 -10.47
N LYS A 9 -3.86 5.30 -11.33
CA LYS A 9 -4.18 5.27 -12.77
C LYS A 9 -4.54 3.86 -13.25
N GLY A 10 -5.31 3.82 -14.34
CA GLY A 10 -5.64 2.60 -15.04
C GLY A 10 -6.34 1.59 -14.14
N ARG A 11 -5.91 0.32 -14.20
CA ARG A 11 -6.48 -0.77 -13.41
C ARG A 11 -6.41 -0.52 -11.90
N HIS A 12 -5.35 0.13 -11.41
CA HIS A 12 -5.20 0.40 -9.98
C HIS A 12 -6.21 1.45 -9.52
N ALA A 13 -6.60 2.39 -10.39
CA ALA A 13 -7.68 3.33 -10.08
C ALA A 13 -9.03 2.60 -9.94
N LEU A 14 -9.34 1.63 -10.81
CA LEU A 14 -10.55 0.81 -10.70
C LEU A 14 -10.56 -0.01 -9.40
N ARG A 15 -9.44 -0.63 -9.06
CA ARG A 15 -9.29 -1.43 -7.83
C ARG A 15 -9.47 -0.56 -6.58
N VAL A 16 -8.89 0.65 -6.54
CA VAL A 16 -9.08 1.59 -5.42
C VAL A 16 -10.53 2.07 -5.29
N ASP A 17 -11.20 2.32 -6.42
CA ASP A 17 -12.63 2.67 -6.41
C ASP A 17 -13.48 1.56 -5.75
N GLN A 18 -13.19 0.30 -6.08
CA GLN A 18 -13.89 -0.84 -5.48
C GLN A 18 -13.53 -1.05 -4.00
N LEU A 19 -12.25 -0.92 -3.63
CA LEU A 19 -11.78 -1.03 -2.24
C LEU A 19 -12.39 0.04 -1.32
N THR A 20 -12.80 1.18 -1.88
CA THR A 20 -13.42 2.27 -1.14
C THR A 20 -14.93 2.36 -1.33
N SER A 21 -15.53 1.49 -2.15
CA SER A 21 -16.97 1.45 -2.35
C SER A 21 -17.69 0.81 -1.16
N ALA A 22 -18.92 1.24 -0.92
CA ALA A 22 -19.77 0.60 0.09
C ALA A 22 -20.22 -0.77 -0.44
N PHE A 23 -19.98 -1.83 0.35
CA PHE A 23 -20.37 -3.19 -0.01
C PHE A 23 -21.71 -3.60 0.62
N ASP A 24 -22.17 -2.87 1.64
CA ASP A 24 -23.53 -3.00 2.18
C ASP A 24 -24.32 -1.72 1.92
N GLY A 25 -25.47 -1.85 1.25
CA GLY A 25 -26.34 -0.72 0.91
C GLY A 25 -27.07 -0.11 2.10
N GLU A 26 -27.32 -0.90 3.17
CA GLU A 26 -28.07 -0.42 4.34
C GLU A 26 -27.15 0.29 5.33
N SER A 27 -26.08 -0.37 5.80
CA SER A 27 -25.13 0.25 6.72
C SER A 27 -24.14 1.20 6.05
N LYS A 28 -23.99 1.13 4.71
CA LYS A 28 -22.93 1.80 3.94
C LYS A 28 -21.53 1.37 4.39
N ALA A 29 -21.37 0.13 4.87
CA ALA A 29 -20.08 -0.40 5.28
C ALA A 29 -19.08 -0.40 4.11
N GLN A 30 -17.86 0.00 4.42
CA GLN A 30 -16.72 0.11 3.49
C GLN A 30 -15.50 -0.58 4.11
N LEU A 31 -14.65 -1.17 3.29
CA LEU A 31 -13.35 -1.70 3.73
C LEU A 31 -12.39 -0.54 4.04
N PHE A 32 -12.29 0.42 3.13
CA PHE A 32 -11.53 1.65 3.30
C PHE A 32 -12.44 2.86 3.15
N GLY A 33 -12.40 3.76 4.13
CA GLY A 33 -13.24 4.97 4.09
C GLY A 33 -12.78 6.00 3.05
N ARG A 34 -11.48 6.00 2.68
CA ARG A 34 -10.89 7.01 1.80
C ARG A 34 -9.75 6.43 0.96
N ASN A 35 -9.52 7.01 -0.23
CA ASN A 35 -8.38 6.67 -1.08
C ASN A 35 -7.02 6.85 -0.40
N VAL A 36 -6.89 7.80 0.54
CA VAL A 36 -5.64 8.00 1.30
C VAL A 36 -5.33 6.82 2.21
N ASP A 37 -6.36 6.16 2.76
CA ASP A 37 -6.19 5.01 3.65
C ASP A 37 -5.67 3.80 2.86
N VAL A 38 -6.09 3.65 1.59
CA VAL A 38 -5.50 2.68 0.68
C VAL A 38 -4.05 3.06 0.35
N TYR A 39 -3.79 4.34 0.06
CA TYR A 39 -2.45 4.82 -0.30
C TYR A 39 -1.41 4.66 0.82
N THR A 40 -1.80 4.82 2.08
CA THR A 40 -0.89 4.62 3.22
C THR A 40 -0.60 3.14 3.47
N ASN A 41 -1.60 2.25 3.35
CA ASN A 41 -1.46 0.82 3.69
C ASN A 41 -0.92 -0.04 2.55
N ALA A 42 -1.32 0.23 1.30
CA ALA A 42 -0.90 -0.55 0.13
C ALA A 42 0.62 -0.74 -0.01
N PRO A 43 1.51 0.26 0.18
CA PRO A 43 2.95 0.03 0.03
C PRO A 43 3.50 -1.00 1.01
N LEU A 44 3.00 -1.06 2.25
CA LEU A 44 3.40 -2.07 3.23
C LEU A 44 2.92 -3.46 2.82
N VAL A 45 1.66 -3.57 2.38
CA VAL A 45 1.09 -4.83 1.88
C VAL A 45 1.88 -5.31 0.66
N GLY A 46 2.13 -4.44 -0.31
CA GLY A 46 2.92 -4.76 -1.49
C GLY A 46 4.32 -5.24 -1.13
N PHE A 47 5.00 -4.55 -0.21
CA PHE A 47 6.34 -4.93 0.23
C PHE A 47 6.35 -6.29 0.94
N LEU A 48 5.49 -6.50 1.93
CA LEU A 48 5.44 -7.72 2.73
C LEU A 48 5.04 -8.95 1.89
N TYR A 49 4.14 -8.77 0.93
CA TYR A 49 3.76 -9.83 -0.02
C TYR A 49 4.76 -9.97 -1.19
N GLY A 50 5.82 -9.16 -1.22
CA GLY A 50 6.83 -9.18 -2.29
C GLY A 50 6.26 -8.84 -3.67
N ARG A 51 5.19 -8.04 -3.71
CA ARG A 51 4.44 -7.71 -4.92
C ARG A 51 4.68 -6.27 -5.36
N THR A 52 5.16 -6.12 -6.57
CA THR A 52 5.18 -4.85 -7.31
C THR A 52 4.26 -4.93 -8.51
N ALA A 53 3.87 -3.77 -9.03
CA ALA A 53 3.18 -3.67 -10.30
C ALA A 53 3.66 -2.45 -11.10
N GLU A 54 3.63 -2.56 -12.43
CA GLU A 54 3.93 -1.48 -13.35
C GLU A 54 2.80 -0.46 -13.42
N GLN A 55 3.09 0.74 -13.93
CA GLN A 55 2.03 1.68 -14.24
C GLN A 55 1.12 1.08 -15.33
N ASP A 56 -0.18 1.33 -15.18
CA ASP A 56 -1.20 0.91 -16.14
C ASP A 56 -2.01 2.12 -16.59
N ASP A 57 -2.31 2.15 -17.90
CA ASP A 57 -3.05 3.23 -18.55
C ASP A 57 -4.40 2.74 -19.12
N THR A 58 -5.03 1.74 -18.48
CA THR A 58 -6.36 1.26 -18.86
C THR A 58 -7.33 2.43 -18.99
N LYS A 59 -8.01 2.50 -20.13
CA LYS A 59 -8.90 3.60 -20.50
C LYS A 59 -10.36 3.18 -20.38
N ASN A 60 -11.19 4.15 -20.04
CA ASN A 60 -12.62 4.02 -20.18
C ASN A 60 -12.98 3.90 -21.68
N PRO A 61 -13.67 2.83 -22.12
CA PRO A 61 -14.02 2.64 -23.53
C PRO A 61 -14.91 3.74 -24.13
N GLU A 62 -15.73 4.40 -23.30
CA GLU A 62 -16.68 5.42 -23.74
C GLU A 62 -16.02 6.81 -23.87
N THR A 63 -15.16 7.18 -22.92
CA THR A 63 -14.53 8.53 -22.89
C THR A 63 -13.12 8.55 -23.45
N ASN A 64 -12.50 7.37 -23.65
CA ASN A 64 -11.09 7.19 -24.05
C ASN A 64 -10.08 7.86 -23.09
N GLN A 65 -10.51 8.18 -21.86
CA GLN A 65 -9.65 8.72 -20.80
C GLN A 65 -9.13 7.60 -19.91
N VAL A 66 -7.89 7.74 -19.42
CA VAL A 66 -7.32 6.80 -18.45
C VAL A 66 -8.10 6.88 -17.13
N TYR A 67 -8.50 5.73 -16.58
CA TYR A 67 -9.14 5.68 -15.27
C TYR A 67 -8.24 6.32 -14.22
N ASN A 68 -8.82 7.12 -13.34
CA ASN A 68 -8.07 7.80 -12.29
C ASN A 68 -8.85 7.88 -10.99
N GLN A 69 -8.15 7.68 -9.88
CA GLN A 69 -8.64 7.93 -8.52
C GLN A 69 -7.62 8.84 -7.83
N ASN A 70 -8.10 9.96 -7.29
CA ASN A 70 -7.22 10.98 -6.72
C ASN A 70 -7.18 10.85 -5.19
N VAL A 71 -6.00 11.11 -4.64
CA VAL A 71 -5.82 11.46 -3.24
C VAL A 71 -5.51 12.95 -3.21
N MET A 72 -6.44 13.73 -2.68
CA MET A 72 -6.32 15.20 -2.63
C MET A 72 -5.05 15.60 -1.86
N GLY A 73 -4.37 16.66 -2.30
CA GLY A 73 -3.07 17.05 -1.76
C GLY A 73 -3.09 17.38 -0.26
N ASP A 74 -4.17 17.97 0.23
CA ASP A 74 -4.40 18.20 1.67
C ASP A 74 -4.43 16.89 2.47
N ARG A 75 -5.02 15.83 1.92
CA ARG A 75 -5.02 14.48 2.52
C ARG A 75 -3.64 13.85 2.50
N VAL A 76 -2.90 14.01 1.41
CA VAL A 76 -1.51 13.51 1.32
C VAL A 76 -0.63 14.22 2.35
N ILE A 77 -0.75 15.54 2.47
CA ILE A 77 0.01 16.34 3.46
C ILE A 77 -0.35 15.91 4.88
N TYR A 78 -1.64 15.68 5.17
CA TYR A 78 -2.06 15.21 6.48
C TYR A 78 -1.46 13.83 6.85
N SER A 79 -1.38 12.92 5.88
CA SER A 79 -0.78 11.58 6.05
C SER A 79 0.71 11.54 5.68
N GLN A 80 1.38 12.69 5.51
CA GLN A 80 2.75 12.74 5.02
C GLN A 80 3.73 12.01 5.94
N GLU A 81 3.57 12.17 7.26
CA GLU A 81 4.45 11.52 8.24
C GLU A 81 4.41 9.99 8.12
N GLU A 82 3.21 9.44 7.97
CA GLU A 82 2.98 8.00 7.80
C GLU A 82 3.54 7.50 6.45
N LEU A 83 3.29 8.21 5.36
CA LEU A 83 3.83 7.86 4.04
C LEU A 83 5.35 7.92 4.02
N MET A 84 5.94 8.96 4.63
CA MET A 84 7.39 9.07 4.79
C MET A 84 7.95 7.94 5.63
N PHE A 85 7.26 7.54 6.71
CA PHE A 85 7.67 6.42 7.53
C PHE A 85 7.66 5.10 6.73
N ASN A 86 6.60 4.84 5.96
CA ASN A 86 6.50 3.65 5.11
C ASN A 86 7.59 3.65 4.03
N PHE A 87 7.85 4.80 3.40
CA PHE A 87 8.95 4.94 2.44
C PHE A 87 10.29 4.58 3.06
N ARG A 88 10.58 5.09 4.26
CA ARG A 88 11.82 4.80 5.00
C ARG A 88 11.98 3.32 5.29
N LEU A 89 10.92 2.68 5.80
CA LEU A 89 10.94 1.25 6.10
C LEU A 89 11.24 0.42 4.87
N ILE A 90 10.55 0.69 3.75
CA ILE A 90 10.74 -0.05 2.51
C ILE A 90 12.17 0.18 1.97
N MET A 91 12.64 1.42 1.90
CA MET A 91 14.01 1.70 1.42
C MET A 91 15.08 1.05 2.30
N LEU A 92 14.84 0.96 3.61
CA LEU A 92 15.77 0.33 4.54
C LEU A 92 15.81 -1.20 4.40
N LEU A 93 14.68 -1.82 4.04
CA LEU A 93 14.51 -3.27 4.03
C LEU A 93 14.63 -3.91 2.64
N ASP A 94 14.47 -3.14 1.54
CA ASP A 94 14.48 -3.66 0.16
C ASP A 94 15.89 -4.01 -0.33
N LYS A 95 16.39 -5.15 0.12
CA LYS A 95 17.67 -5.75 -0.31
C LYS A 95 17.71 -6.10 -1.80
N GLN A 96 16.55 -6.30 -2.44
CA GLN A 96 16.50 -6.65 -3.86
C GLN A 96 16.74 -5.42 -4.74
N TYR A 97 16.21 -4.27 -4.31
CA TYR A 97 16.42 -3.01 -5.01
C TYR A 97 17.81 -2.41 -4.75
N GLU A 98 18.26 -2.40 -3.49
CA GLU A 98 19.59 -1.93 -3.10
C GLU A 98 20.23 -2.94 -2.13
N PRO A 99 21.17 -3.77 -2.61
CA PRO A 99 21.83 -4.77 -1.76
C PRO A 99 22.68 -4.16 -0.65
N ASP A 100 23.28 -3.00 -0.88
CA ASP A 100 24.19 -2.33 0.05
C ASP A 100 23.45 -1.64 1.21
N GLU A 101 23.83 -1.98 2.45
CA GLU A 101 23.15 -1.49 3.65
C GLU A 101 23.34 0.01 3.88
N ASP A 102 24.56 0.53 3.72
CA ASP A 102 24.86 1.95 3.93
C ASP A 102 24.07 2.81 2.94
N LYS A 103 23.97 2.37 1.68
CA LYS A 103 23.13 3.03 0.67
C LYS A 103 21.65 2.98 1.00
N ARG A 104 21.13 1.86 1.54
CA ARG A 104 19.73 1.79 2.01
C ARG A 104 19.46 2.78 3.13
N ILE A 105 20.38 2.89 4.10
CA ILE A 105 20.31 3.88 5.18
C ILE A 105 20.33 5.31 4.62
N ASP A 106 21.23 5.60 3.68
CA ASP A 106 21.33 6.92 3.06
C ASP A 106 20.06 7.29 2.28
N LYS A 107 19.49 6.35 1.51
CA LYS A 107 18.19 6.52 0.82
C LYS A 107 17.05 6.79 1.79
N ALA A 108 16.99 6.06 2.90
CA ALA A 108 15.93 6.19 3.90
C ALA A 108 16.05 7.50 4.71
N PHE A 109 17.25 7.99 5.03
CA PHE A 109 17.38 9.08 6.02
C PHE A 109 18.05 10.36 5.52
N ARG A 110 18.87 10.31 4.46
CA ARG A 110 19.62 11.47 3.97
C ARG A 110 19.11 12.01 2.65
N HIS A 111 18.83 11.14 1.68
CA HIS A 111 18.51 11.50 0.30
C HIS A 111 17.06 11.12 -0.10
N MET A 112 16.13 11.24 0.86
CA MET A 112 14.73 10.86 0.66
C MET A 112 14.07 11.63 -0.48
N GLY A 113 13.65 10.91 -1.53
CA GLY A 113 12.97 11.50 -2.68
C GLY A 113 13.84 12.41 -3.56
N GLU A 114 15.16 12.40 -3.38
CA GLU A 114 16.07 13.06 -4.32
C GLU A 114 16.21 12.28 -5.63
N ASN A 115 16.15 10.94 -5.55
CA ASN A 115 16.21 10.06 -6.70
C ASN A 115 14.79 9.62 -7.12
N PRO A 116 14.31 9.99 -8.32
CA PRO A 116 12.99 9.58 -8.81
C PRO A 116 12.80 8.06 -8.89
N ALA A 117 13.87 7.28 -9.06
CA ALA A 117 13.76 5.82 -9.07
C ALA A 117 13.36 5.24 -7.70
N ASP A 118 13.72 5.91 -6.60
CA ASP A 118 13.34 5.47 -5.25
C ASP A 118 11.84 5.74 -4.99
N GLU A 119 11.33 6.89 -5.46
CA GLU A 119 9.88 7.19 -5.45
C GLU A 119 9.10 6.20 -6.33
N GLU A 120 9.60 5.91 -7.54
CA GLU A 120 8.96 4.93 -8.42
C GLU A 120 9.00 3.51 -7.83
N ARG A 121 10.09 3.13 -7.15
CA ARG A 121 10.18 1.84 -6.47
C ARG A 121 9.12 1.72 -5.37
N PHE A 122 8.95 2.77 -4.57
CA PHE A 122 7.87 2.85 -3.58
C PHE A 122 6.49 2.76 -4.25
N ASP A 123 6.24 3.53 -5.31
CA ASP A 123 4.97 3.51 -6.04
C ASP A 123 4.69 2.16 -6.70
N SER A 124 5.72 1.40 -7.09
CA SER A 124 5.55 0.04 -7.59
C SER A 124 5.00 -0.91 -6.52
N TYR A 125 5.39 -0.74 -5.26
CA TYR A 125 4.82 -1.46 -4.13
C TYR A 125 3.42 -0.96 -3.77
N VAL A 126 3.15 0.35 -3.90
CA VAL A 126 1.78 0.87 -3.75
C VAL A 126 0.84 0.15 -4.73
N ARG A 127 1.21 0.07 -6.00
CA ARG A 127 0.39 -0.60 -7.04
C ARG A 127 0.29 -2.11 -6.79
N GLY A 128 1.39 -2.77 -6.45
CA GLY A 128 1.39 -4.19 -6.10
C GLY A 128 0.56 -4.51 -4.85
N GLY A 129 0.54 -3.62 -3.86
CA GLY A 129 -0.29 -3.75 -2.68
C GLY A 129 -1.77 -3.52 -2.96
N VAL A 130 -2.12 -2.57 -3.84
CA VAL A 130 -3.50 -2.42 -4.34
C VAL A 130 -3.96 -3.71 -5.04
N ASP A 131 -3.07 -4.34 -5.81
CA ASP A 131 -3.36 -5.60 -6.47
C ASP A 131 -3.67 -6.70 -5.44
N VAL A 132 -2.82 -6.87 -4.42
CA VAL A 132 -3.03 -7.85 -3.34
C VAL A 132 -4.33 -7.57 -2.56
N LEU A 133 -4.56 -6.32 -2.15
CA LEU A 133 -5.76 -5.95 -1.40
C LEU A 133 -7.03 -6.24 -2.20
N TYR A 134 -7.03 -5.93 -3.49
CA TYR A 134 -8.17 -6.23 -4.35
C TYR A 134 -8.42 -7.74 -4.48
N GLU A 135 -7.37 -8.50 -4.81
CA GLU A 135 -7.43 -9.96 -4.98
C GLU A 135 -7.88 -10.67 -3.69
N LYS A 136 -7.50 -10.14 -2.52
CA LYS A 136 -7.84 -10.73 -1.21
C LYS A 136 -9.19 -10.29 -0.66
N LEU A 137 -9.59 -9.04 -0.88
CA LEU A 137 -10.77 -8.47 -0.20
C LEU A 137 -11.99 -8.34 -1.10
N ILE A 138 -11.81 -8.16 -2.40
CA ILE A 138 -12.88 -7.83 -3.35
C ILE A 138 -13.16 -8.97 -4.32
N GLU A 139 -12.13 -9.61 -4.86
CA GLU A 139 -12.30 -10.63 -5.88
C GLU A 139 -13.10 -11.82 -5.36
N GLY A 140 -14.17 -12.19 -6.08
CA GLY A 140 -15.05 -13.29 -5.70
C GLY A 140 -16.14 -12.96 -4.67
N ALA A 141 -16.12 -11.78 -4.04
CA ALA A 141 -17.16 -11.35 -3.10
C ALA A 141 -18.42 -10.84 -3.84
N THR A 142 -19.59 -11.35 -3.47
CA THR A 142 -20.88 -10.92 -4.05
C THR A 142 -21.82 -10.31 -3.03
N ASP A 143 -21.82 -10.83 -1.80
CA ASP A 143 -22.69 -10.39 -0.71
C ASP A 143 -21.88 -9.82 0.47
N PRO A 144 -22.46 -8.98 1.35
CA PRO A 144 -21.74 -8.35 2.46
C PRO A 144 -20.98 -9.32 3.37
N GLU A 145 -21.49 -10.55 3.55
CA GLU A 145 -20.84 -11.59 4.35
C GLU A 145 -19.51 -12.04 3.73
N ASP A 146 -19.40 -12.08 2.41
CA ASP A 146 -18.16 -12.46 1.71
C ASP A 146 -17.04 -11.46 2.00
N TYR A 147 -17.34 -10.17 1.98
CA TYR A 147 -16.35 -9.12 2.29
C TYR A 147 -15.82 -9.23 3.73
N ILE A 148 -16.70 -9.60 4.67
CA ILE A 148 -16.33 -9.79 6.08
C ILE A 148 -15.45 -11.04 6.23
N ASN A 149 -15.83 -12.15 5.58
CA ASN A 149 -15.06 -13.39 5.60
C ASN A 149 -13.67 -13.18 4.96
N ASN A 150 -13.62 -12.55 3.79
CA ASN A 150 -12.37 -12.21 3.11
C ASN A 150 -11.47 -11.32 3.96
N LEU A 151 -12.03 -10.31 4.64
CA LEU A 151 -11.28 -9.46 5.56
C LEU A 151 -10.73 -10.26 6.73
N PHE A 152 -11.53 -11.14 7.32
CA PHE A 152 -11.12 -12.00 8.42
C PHE A 152 -9.97 -12.93 8.00
N GLU A 153 -10.14 -13.65 6.89
CA GLU A 153 -9.11 -14.54 6.32
C GLU A 153 -7.82 -13.77 5.99
N PHE A 154 -7.93 -12.58 5.41
CA PHE A 154 -6.77 -11.75 5.11
C PHE A 154 -6.02 -11.31 6.37
N VAL A 155 -6.72 -10.92 7.42
CA VAL A 155 -6.09 -10.50 8.69
C VAL A 155 -5.44 -11.69 9.40
N GLU A 156 -6.08 -12.85 9.41
CA GLU A 156 -5.48 -14.09 9.95
C GLU A 156 -4.24 -14.49 9.17
N GLU A 157 -4.31 -14.53 7.83
CA GLU A 157 -3.15 -14.82 6.99
C GLU A 157 -2.01 -13.82 7.24
N PHE A 158 -2.34 -12.52 7.31
CA PHE A 158 -1.34 -11.48 7.55
C PHE A 158 -0.65 -11.68 8.91
N GLN A 159 -1.44 -11.97 9.95
CA GLN A 159 -0.93 -12.23 11.28
C GLN A 159 -0.01 -13.44 11.30
N ASP A 160 -0.45 -14.56 10.71
CA ASP A 160 0.31 -15.80 10.67
C ASP A 160 1.61 -15.65 9.89
N ARG A 161 1.58 -14.94 8.76
CA ARG A 161 2.75 -14.81 7.88
C ARG A 161 3.80 -13.82 8.36
N PHE A 162 3.40 -12.72 9.00
CA PHE A 162 4.31 -11.60 9.24
C PHE A 162 4.50 -11.24 10.71
N ASN A 163 3.56 -11.57 11.57
CA ASN A 163 3.57 -11.12 12.96
C ASN A 163 3.77 -12.28 13.96
N SER A 164 3.31 -13.49 13.63
CA SER A 164 3.34 -14.64 14.55
C SER A 164 4.77 -15.05 14.96
N GLU A 165 5.75 -14.79 14.10
CA GLU A 165 7.18 -15.08 14.33
C GLU A 165 7.93 -13.95 15.04
N VAL A 166 7.31 -12.77 15.23
CA VAL A 166 7.93 -11.60 15.86
C VAL A 166 7.36 -11.42 17.26
N SER A 167 8.00 -12.01 18.28
CA SER A 167 7.59 -11.78 19.66
C SER A 167 8.15 -10.47 20.19
N ASN A 168 7.46 -9.87 21.17
CA ASN A 168 8.00 -8.74 21.93
C ASN A 168 9.35 -9.07 22.58
N ASP A 169 9.57 -10.33 22.96
CA ASP A 169 10.83 -10.79 23.52
C ASP A 169 11.96 -10.78 22.48
N ASP A 170 11.68 -11.10 21.22
CA ASP A 170 12.66 -11.02 20.12
C ASP A 170 13.08 -9.56 19.86
N ILE A 171 12.11 -8.64 19.88
CA ILE A 171 12.38 -7.19 19.74
C ILE A 171 13.23 -6.70 20.92
N LEU A 172 12.88 -7.11 22.16
CA LEU A 172 13.63 -6.74 23.35
C LEU A 172 15.06 -7.28 23.32
N GLN A 173 15.28 -8.49 22.81
CA GLN A 173 16.62 -9.06 22.63
C GLN A 173 17.50 -8.21 21.68
N LEU A 174 16.92 -7.62 20.64
CA LEU A 174 17.64 -6.72 19.73
C LEU A 174 18.02 -5.39 20.39
N CYS A 175 17.31 -4.96 21.43
CA CYS A 175 17.60 -3.74 22.20
C CYS A 175 18.61 -3.96 23.34
N ILE A 176 18.86 -5.21 23.74
CA ILE A 176 19.87 -5.52 24.76
C ILE A 176 21.24 -5.52 24.09
N LYS A 177 22.07 -4.52 24.42
CA LYS A 177 23.49 -4.50 24.03
C LYS A 177 24.18 -5.79 24.48
N LYS A 178 24.86 -6.47 23.55
CA LYS A 178 25.95 -7.39 23.89
C LYS A 178 27.13 -6.63 24.49
#